data_AF-A0A7Y3GK28-F1
#
_entry.id   AF-A0A7Y3GK28-F1
#
_cell.length_a   1.000
_cell.length_b   1.000
_cell.length_c   1.000
_cell.angle_alpha   90.00
_cell.angle_beta   90.00
_cell.angle_gamma   90.00
#
_symmetry.space_group_name_H-M   'P 1'
#
loop_
_entity.id
_entity.type
_entity.pdbx_description
1 polymer ?
#
loop_
_entity_poly.entity_id
_entity_poly.type
_entity_poly.pdbx_seq_one_letter_code
_entity_poly.pdbx_strand_id
1 'polypeptide(L)'
;MKNDIKPDTWIWVIVQNPGTNEQFLGQLDEKTSVSFIPAFYKKEDAQQCLLNLTTERGAKYEAQAIFFDELVTDAAQNKFMIFLLNADGKILKKVKP
;
A
#
# COMPACT_ATOMS: atom_id res chain seq x y z
N MET A 1 -18.24 2.72 14.79
CA MET A 1 -16.96 2.62 15.51
C MET A 1 -15.84 2.78 14.49
N LYS A 2 -15.08 3.88 14.55
CA LYS A 2 -13.92 4.09 13.68
C LYS A 2 -12.82 3.16 14.20
N ASN A 3 -12.58 2.05 13.50
CA ASN A 3 -11.39 1.22 13.74
C ASN A 3 -10.19 2.01 13.25
N ASP A 4 -9.73 2.99 14.02
CA ASP A 4 -8.52 3.72 13.74
C ASP A 4 -7.34 2.76 13.92
N ILE A 5 -6.57 2.60 12.85
CA ILE A 5 -5.36 1.78 12.87
C ILE A 5 -4.40 2.53 13.78
N LYS A 6 -3.82 1.85 14.77
CA LYS A 6 -2.92 2.53 15.69
C LYS A 6 -1.64 2.93 14.94
N PRO A 7 -1.04 4.09 15.24
CA PRO A 7 0.20 4.56 14.58
C PRO A 7 1.33 3.53 14.59
N ASP A 8 1.46 2.78 15.68
CA ASP A 8 2.47 1.73 15.92
C ASP A 8 2.10 0.36 15.32
N THR A 9 1.01 0.28 14.56
CA THR A 9 0.61 -0.98 13.91
C THR A 9 1.54 -1.28 12.76
N TRP A 10 2.17 -2.46 12.79
CA TRP A 10 2.85 -3.01 11.63
C TRP A 10 1.84 -3.36 10.54
N ILE A 11 2.07 -2.79 9.36
CA ILE A 11 1.34 -3.12 8.14
C ILE A 11 2.34 -3.52 7.06
N TRP A 12 1.82 -4.14 6.02
CA TRP A 12 2.61 -4.58 4.86
C TRP A 12 2.26 -3.70 3.67
N VAL A 13 3.29 -3.28 2.94
CA VAL A 13 3.19 -2.54 1.68
C VAL A 13 3.99 -3.26 0.60
N ILE A 14 3.69 -2.97 -0.66
CA ILE A 14 4.55 -3.40 -1.76
C ILE A 14 5.55 -2.28 -2.07
N VAL A 15 6.82 -2.65 -2.11
CA VAL A 15 7.94 -1.80 -2.47
C VAL A 15 8.45 -2.19 -3.85
N GLN A 16 8.63 -1.20 -4.71
CA GLN A 16 9.23 -1.33 -6.04
C GLN A 16 10.73 -1.03 -5.98
N ASN A 17 11.52 -1.83 -6.70
CA ASN A 17 12.98 -1.72 -6.84
C ASN A 17 13.75 -1.64 -5.50
N PRO A 18 13.49 -2.56 -4.55
CA PRO A 18 14.13 -2.54 -3.23
C PRO A 18 15.66 -2.55 -3.32
N GLY A 19 16.32 -1.77 -2.46
CA GLY A 19 17.78 -1.64 -2.41
C GLY A 19 18.42 -0.86 -3.57
N THR A 20 17.62 -0.25 -4.46
CA THR A 20 18.11 0.64 -5.52
C THR A 20 17.34 1.96 -5.51
N ASN A 21 16.38 2.14 -6.42
CA ASN A 21 15.46 3.28 -6.41
C ASN A 21 14.16 2.87 -5.72
N GLU A 22 14.26 2.67 -4.41
CA GLU A 22 13.20 2.13 -3.59
C GLU A 22 12.03 3.10 -3.47
N GLN A 23 10.82 2.63 -3.76
CA GLN A 23 9.60 3.42 -3.65
C GLN A 23 8.39 2.54 -3.34
N PHE A 24 7.36 3.09 -2.69
CA PHE A 24 6.09 2.39 -2.54
C PHE A 24 5.41 2.22 -3.90
N LEU A 25 4.81 1.05 -4.12
CA LEU A 25 4.00 0.80 -5.31
C LEU A 25 2.66 1.53 -5.20
N GLY A 26 2.60 2.76 -5.71
CA GLY A 26 1.35 3.49 -5.87
C GLY A 26 0.45 2.88 -6.95
N GLN A 27 -0.86 3.06 -6.82
CA GLN A 27 -1.89 2.66 -7.77
C GLN A 27 -2.82 3.83 -8.06
N LEU A 28 -3.57 3.75 -9.15
CA LEU A 28 -4.62 4.70 -9.51
C LEU A 28 -5.97 4.00 -9.53
N ASP A 29 -6.91 4.43 -8.70
CA ASP A 29 -8.31 4.00 -8.81
C ASP A 29 -8.96 4.74 -9.98
N GLU A 30 -9.03 4.09 -11.15
CA GLU A 30 -9.55 4.69 -12.37
C GLU A 30 -10.97 5.25 -12.23
N LYS A 31 -11.80 4.66 -11.34
CA LYS A 31 -13.19 5.10 -11.15
C LYS A 31 -13.29 6.43 -10.42
N THR A 32 -12.34 6.70 -9.52
CA THR A 32 -12.36 7.89 -8.67
C THR A 32 -11.23 8.88 -9.00
N SER A 33 -10.33 8.49 -9.90
CA SER A 33 -9.09 9.21 -10.23
C SER A 33 -8.25 9.53 -8.98
N VAL A 34 -8.27 8.64 -8.00
CA VAL A 34 -7.53 8.78 -6.74
C VAL A 34 -6.29 7.90 -6.79
N SER A 35 -5.13 8.52 -6.58
CA SER A 35 -3.87 7.82 -6.34
C SER A 35 -3.85 7.27 -4.91
N PHE A 36 -3.48 6.00 -4.75
CA PHE A 36 -3.42 5.36 -3.45
C PHE A 36 -2.26 4.38 -3.32
N ILE A 37 -1.81 4.15 -2.09
CA ILE A 37 -0.83 3.10 -1.75
C ILE A 37 -1.61 1.91 -1.18
N PRO A 38 -1.49 0.71 -1.77
CA PRO A 38 -2.02 -0.52 -1.19
C PRO A 38 -1.29 -0.87 0.11
N ALA A 39 -2.05 -1.11 1.17
CA ALA A 39 -1.56 -1.59 2.45
C ALA A 39 -2.32 -2.86 2.86
N PHE A 40 -1.69 -3.69 3.69
CA PHE A 40 -2.21 -5.00 4.08
C PHE A 40 -1.89 -5.29 5.55
N TYR A 41 -2.76 -6.04 6.23
CA TYR A 41 -2.48 -6.50 7.59
C TYR A 41 -1.52 -7.69 7.64
N LYS A 42 -1.41 -8.46 6.54
CA LYS A 42 -0.60 -9.67 6.45
C LYS A 42 0.31 -9.63 5.24
N LYS A 43 1.49 -10.25 5.36
CA LYS A 43 2.46 -10.37 4.26
C LYS A 43 1.89 -11.17 3.10
N GLU A 44 1.21 -12.26 3.42
CA GLU A 44 0.66 -13.21 2.44
C GLU A 44 -0.40 -12.53 1.57
N ASP A 45 -1.24 -11.68 2.17
CA ASP A 45 -2.25 -10.90 1.45
C ASP A 45 -1.59 -9.94 0.46
N ALA A 46 -0.51 -9.26 0.88
CA ALA A 46 0.26 -8.36 0.01
C ALA A 46 0.89 -9.12 -1.17
N GLN A 47 1.54 -10.25 -0.90
CA GLN A 47 2.20 -11.07 -1.93
C GLN A 47 1.21 -11.65 -2.94
N GLN A 48 0.04 -12.13 -2.48
CA GLN A 48 -0.99 -12.63 -3.36
C GLN A 48 -1.63 -11.50 -4.18
N CYS A 49 -1.93 -10.37 -3.53
CA CYS A 49 -2.56 -9.23 -4.19
C CYS A 49 -1.65 -8.61 -5.26
N LEU A 50 -0.33 -8.73 -5.13
CA LEU A 50 0.64 -8.19 -6.11
C LEU A 50 0.34 -8.63 -7.55
N LEU A 51 -0.18 -9.85 -7.74
CA LEU A 51 -0.57 -10.37 -9.06
C LEU A 51 -1.71 -9.59 -9.72
N ASN A 52 -2.49 -8.85 -8.93
CA ASN A 52 -3.63 -8.06 -9.37
C ASN A 52 -3.31 -6.55 -9.45
N LEU A 53 -2.10 -6.13 -9.08
CA LEU A 53 -1.69 -4.73 -9.10
C LEU A 53 -1.09 -4.34 -10.45
N THR A 54 -1.23 -3.07 -10.80
CA THR A 54 -0.53 -2.50 -11.96
C THR A 54 0.95 -2.46 -11.63
N THR A 55 1.75 -3.16 -12.43
CA THR A 55 3.21 -3.26 -12.28
C THR A 55 3.91 -2.95 -13.59
N GLU A 56 5.11 -2.39 -13.48
CA GLU A 56 6.02 -2.15 -14.58
C GLU A 56 6.88 -3.39 -14.88
N ARG A 57 7.00 -3.73 -16.17
CA ARG A 57 7.83 -4.85 -16.63
C ARG A 57 9.30 -4.57 -16.35
N GLY A 58 9.97 -5.53 -15.71
CA GLY A 58 11.41 -5.47 -15.41
C GLY A 58 11.74 -4.82 -14.06
N ALA A 59 10.77 -4.21 -13.39
CA ALA A 59 10.93 -3.77 -12.01
C ALA A 59 10.82 -4.95 -11.03
N LYS A 60 11.46 -4.81 -9.87
CA LYS A 60 11.37 -5.77 -8.77
C LYS A 60 10.33 -5.32 -7.76
N TYR A 61 9.63 -6.26 -7.13
CA TYR A 61 8.61 -5.95 -6.12
C TYR A 61 8.78 -6.85 -4.91
N GLU A 62 8.63 -6.28 -3.72
CA GLU A 62 8.73 -7.01 -2.47
C GLU A 62 7.68 -6.50 -1.46
N ALA A 63 7.10 -7.43 -0.69
CA ALA A 63 6.27 -7.07 0.44
C ALA A 63 7.15 -6.76 1.66
N GLN A 64 7.11 -5.52 2.12
CA GLN A 64 7.88 -5.05 3.28
C GLN A 64 6.94 -4.57 4.39
N ALA A 65 7.37 -4.78 5.63
CA ALA A 65 6.65 -4.31 6.80
C ALA A 65 7.08 -2.87 7.14
N ILE A 66 6.13 -2.02 7.50
CA ILE A 66 6.34 -0.63 7.90
C ILE A 66 5.38 -0.26 9.02
N PHE A 67 5.73 0.71 9.87
CA PHE A 67 4.78 1.29 10.79
C PHE A 67 3.72 2.10 10.04
N PHE A 68 2.48 1.99 10.48
CA PHE A 68 1.37 2.68 9.83
C PHE A 68 1.57 4.21 9.78
N ASP A 69 2.12 4.80 10.84
CA ASP A 69 2.38 6.25 10.92
C ASP A 69 3.44 6.74 9.91
N GLU A 70 4.46 5.92 9.65
CA GLU A 70 5.48 6.21 8.64
C GLU A 70 4.84 6.22 7.25
N LEU A 71 4.01 5.21 6.93
CA LEU A 71 3.26 5.19 5.67
C LEU A 71 2.32 6.40 5.52
N VAL A 72 1.61 6.77 6.59
CA VAL A 72 0.74 7.96 6.60
C VAL A 72 1.53 9.21 6.28
N THR A 73 2.68 9.40 6.91
CA THR A 73 3.55 10.55 6.69
C THR A 73 4.01 10.64 5.24
N ASP A 74 4.52 9.54 4.67
CA ASP A 74 5.00 9.51 3.29
C ASP A 74 3.87 9.68 2.26
N ALA A 75 2.70 9.06 2.51
CA ALA A 75 1.52 9.20 1.66
C ALA A 75 1.00 10.64 1.66
N ALA A 76 0.98 11.31 2.81
CA ALA A 76 0.55 12.70 2.95
C ALA A 76 1.41 13.65 2.12
N GLN A 77 2.74 13.50 2.20
CA GLN A 77 3.69 14.32 1.45
C GLN A 77 3.50 14.21 -0.06
N ASN A 78 3.13 13.02 -0.53
CA ASN A 78 2.97 12.72 -1.95
C ASN A 78 1.52 12.78 -2.45
N LYS A 79 0.56 13.17 -1.58
CA LYS A 79 -0.88 13.27 -1.87
C LYS A 79 -1.54 11.94 -2.29
N PHE A 80 -1.05 10.83 -1.75
CA PHE A 80 -1.67 9.51 -1.93
C PHE A 80 -2.68 9.23 -0.83
N MET A 81 -3.77 8.53 -1.15
CA MET A 81 -4.59 7.86 -0.14
C MET A 81 -3.92 6.54 0.28
N ILE A 82 -4.34 5.95 1.39
CA ILE A 82 -3.94 4.59 1.77
C ILE A 82 -5.17 3.69 1.72
N PHE A 83 -5.14 2.65 0.88
CA PHE A 83 -6.22 1.66 0.84
C PHE A 83 -5.73 0.36 1.45
N LEU A 84 -6.37 -0.05 2.55
CA LEU A 84 -6.20 -1.39 3.08
C LEU A 84 -6.95 -2.37 2.19
N LEU A 85 -6.23 -3.33 1.62
CA LEU A 85 -6.79 -4.35 0.75
C LEU A 85 -6.71 -5.74 1.41
N ASN A 86 -7.51 -6.68 0.89
CA ASN A 86 -7.30 -8.11 1.13
C ASN A 86 -6.45 -8.74 0.00
N ALA A 87 -6.20 -10.05 0.09
CA ALA A 87 -5.44 -10.81 -0.91
C ALA A 87 -6.00 -10.74 -2.34
N ASP A 88 -7.30 -10.48 -2.51
CA ASP A 88 -7.95 -10.35 -3.82
C ASP A 88 -7.95 -8.92 -4.37
N GLY A 89 -7.32 -7.96 -3.66
CA GLY A 89 -7.34 -6.54 -4.01
C GLY A 89 -8.65 -5.82 -3.66
N LYS A 90 -9.53 -6.43 -2.86
CA LYS A 90 -10.76 -5.77 -2.38
C LYS A 90 -10.44 -4.79 -1.27
N ILE A 91 -11.01 -3.59 -1.36
CA ILE A 91 -10.83 -2.53 -0.38
C ILE A 91 -11.58 -2.88 0.91
N LEU A 92 -10.84 -3.05 2.00
CA LEU A 92 -11.35 -3.21 3.35
C LEU A 92 -11.56 -1.85 4.02
N LYS A 93 -10.64 -0.91 3.81
CA LYS A 93 -10.71 0.45 4.37
C LYS A 93 -9.97 1.44 3.49
N LYS A 94 -10.50 2.67 3.39
CA LYS A 94 -9.80 3.83 2.83
C LYS A 94 -9.38 4.74 3.96
N VAL A 95 -8.11 5.15 3.97
CA VAL A 95 -7.55 6.10 4.93
C VAL A 95 -7.04 7.31 4.16
N LYS A 96 -7.45 8.48 4.63
CA LYS A 96 -6.87 9.75 4.22
C LYS A 96 -5.72 10.05 5.17
N PRO A 97 -4.47 10.20 4.67
CA PRO A 97 -3.36 10.62 5.50
C PRO A 97 -3.53 12.02 6.08
#